data_AF-A0A7S2TW06-F1
#
_entry.id   AF-A0A7S2TW06-F1
#
_cell.length_a   1.000
_cell.length_b   1.000
_cell.length_c   1.000
_cell.angle_alpha   90.00
_cell.angle_beta   90.00
_cell.angle_gamma   90.00
#
_symmetry.space_group_name_H-M   'P 1'
#
loop_
_entity.id
_entity.type
_entity.pdbx_description
1 polymer ?
#
loop_
_entity_poly.entity_id
_entity_poly.type
_entity_poly.pdbx_seq_one_letter_code
_entity_poly.pdbx_strand_id
1 'polypeptide(L)'
;MAPFAIALLAASAFADPAKPNLPDQFSANLSSKSYFGTFQNGTIYYDAPAKKMRNDDAPFSVEEWIGIPGVYKQSNIYTPTGSYWITNDVCRNQGGKFYDLWGWVQAAKYYGTARIGDVECNIWKFFSSKTNITLYEHGDLPVMQVIETVGGLPGMTPQKISIEQVYLNITLGKPAEKDIALPAYCTEKPATCAPQTERVITMDHYIAHPPDHFNITDQDTADLLGDTVFTCSDVKRNHTKDDHYGVISHYRISVDTTWGQYALCNGYPGVCVGNEDFFVGREASMGIKEKGGQCANNSDVGTWYSFPAAGQCQSRGDLDAHKCTWFIEERVKTINLTCPFDTHKMLAACNEEPQTGQSIFAKASQIFAQSFASDDVADGGCPDLGGATKF
;
A
#
# COMPACT_ATOMS: atom_id res chain seq x y z
N MET A 1 -11.92 -22.17 -1.26
CA MET A 1 -13.30 -22.22 -0.72
C MET A 1 -14.26 -21.85 -1.84
N ALA A 2 -15.36 -22.59 -2.01
CA ALA A 2 -16.41 -22.22 -2.98
C ALA A 2 -17.06 -20.89 -2.56
N PRO A 3 -17.50 -20.04 -3.51
CA PRO A 3 -18.24 -18.82 -3.16
C PRO A 3 -19.49 -19.18 -2.36
N PHE A 4 -19.65 -18.60 -1.17
CA PHE A 4 -20.83 -18.80 -0.34
C PHE A 4 -22.05 -18.19 -1.06
N ALA A 5 -23.03 -19.02 -1.39
CA ALA A 5 -24.30 -18.56 -1.94
C ALA A 5 -25.18 -18.00 -0.82
N ILE A 6 -25.50 -16.70 -0.87
CA ILE A 6 -26.39 -16.04 0.09
C ILE A 6 -27.82 -16.08 -0.46
N ALA A 7 -28.71 -16.85 0.18
CA ALA A 7 -30.14 -16.80 -0.10
C ALA A 7 -30.80 -15.71 0.78
N LEU A 8 -31.40 -14.71 0.14
CA LEU A 8 -32.17 -13.66 0.81
C LEU A 8 -33.66 -14.04 0.86
N LEU A 9 -34.25 -14.05 2.05
CA LEU A 9 -35.70 -14.10 2.24
C LEU A 9 -36.26 -12.67 2.28
N ALA A 10 -37.38 -12.42 1.60
CA ALA A 10 -37.98 -11.08 1.49
C ALA A 10 -38.47 -10.56 2.86
N ALA A 11 -38.13 -9.31 3.19
CA ALA A 11 -38.51 -8.67 4.45
C ALA A 11 -39.93 -8.09 4.40
N SER A 12 -40.81 -8.59 5.27
CA SER A 12 -42.07 -7.93 5.65
C SER A 12 -41.79 -6.85 6.71
N ALA A 13 -42.58 -5.78 6.73
CA ALA A 13 -42.37 -4.59 7.57
C ALA A 13 -42.65 -4.84 9.07
N PHE A 14 -41.77 -5.60 9.73
CA PHE A 14 -41.74 -5.74 11.18
C PHE A 14 -40.86 -4.65 11.80
N ALA A 15 -41.14 -4.27 13.05
CA ALA A 15 -40.24 -3.43 13.82
C ALA A 15 -38.87 -4.13 13.93
N ASP A 16 -37.79 -3.36 13.86
CA ASP A 16 -36.44 -3.88 14.07
C ASP A 16 -36.38 -4.63 15.42
N PRO A 17 -35.77 -5.83 15.48
CA PRO A 17 -35.43 -6.45 16.75
C PRO A 17 -34.47 -5.57 17.56
N ALA A 18 -34.23 -5.94 18.82
CA ALA A 18 -33.19 -5.29 19.62
C ALA A 18 -31.84 -5.38 18.91
N LYS A 19 -31.04 -4.31 18.97
CA LYS A 19 -29.68 -4.31 18.41
C LYS A 19 -28.80 -5.30 19.18
N PRO A 20 -27.84 -5.97 18.51
CA PRO A 20 -26.95 -6.91 19.17
C PRO A 20 -26.02 -6.18 20.14
N ASN A 21 -25.72 -6.82 21.26
CA ASN A 21 -24.77 -6.33 22.25
C ASN A 21 -23.36 -6.91 21.99
N LEU A 22 -22.75 -6.46 20.90
CA LEU A 22 -21.46 -6.97 20.43
C LEU A 22 -20.33 -6.78 21.47
N PRO A 23 -19.36 -7.71 21.55
CA PRO A 23 -18.28 -7.64 22.52
C PRO A 23 -17.37 -6.42 22.27
N ASP A 24 -17.11 -5.67 23.34
CA ASP A 24 -16.20 -4.52 23.37
C ASP A 24 -14.73 -4.92 23.60
N GLN A 25 -14.49 -6.18 23.97
CA GLN A 25 -13.17 -6.78 24.15
C GLN A 25 -13.14 -8.22 23.64
N PHE A 26 -12.30 -8.50 22.65
CA PHE A 26 -12.10 -9.86 22.15
C PHE A 26 -10.81 -9.99 21.32
N SER A 27 -10.43 -11.23 21.04
CA SER A 27 -9.51 -11.59 19.95
C SER A 27 -10.16 -12.63 19.04
N ALA A 28 -9.80 -12.64 17.76
CA ALA A 28 -10.33 -13.61 16.80
C ALA A 28 -9.33 -13.87 15.67
N ASN A 29 -9.39 -15.06 15.10
CA ASN A 29 -8.80 -15.29 13.79
C ASN A 29 -9.65 -14.56 12.74
N LEU A 30 -9.00 -13.87 11.83
CA LEU A 30 -9.65 -13.08 10.78
C LEU A 30 -9.38 -13.73 9.44
N SER A 31 -10.41 -13.91 8.61
CA SER A 31 -10.25 -14.18 7.19
C SER A 31 -10.83 -13.02 6.42
N SER A 32 -9.97 -12.25 5.75
CA SER A 32 -10.34 -11.04 5.04
C SER A 32 -10.21 -11.26 3.54
N LYS A 33 -11.21 -10.82 2.78
CA LYS A 33 -11.13 -10.70 1.32
C LYS A 33 -11.24 -9.24 0.96
N SER A 34 -10.18 -8.71 0.35
CA SER A 34 -10.16 -7.32 -0.10
C SER A 34 -10.61 -7.18 -1.55
N TYR A 35 -10.74 -5.93 -2.01
CA TYR A 35 -10.99 -5.57 -3.41
C TYR A 35 -10.00 -6.24 -4.37
N PHE A 36 -8.77 -6.49 -3.94
CA PHE A 36 -7.73 -7.16 -4.74
C PHE A 36 -7.93 -8.67 -4.89
N GLY A 37 -9.02 -9.22 -4.35
CA GLY A 37 -9.41 -10.63 -4.51
C GLY A 37 -8.56 -11.63 -3.73
N THR A 38 -7.53 -11.18 -3.03
CA THR A 38 -6.70 -12.02 -2.16
C THR A 38 -7.41 -12.25 -0.83
N PHE A 39 -7.46 -13.51 -0.41
CA PHE A 39 -7.82 -13.87 0.95
C PHE A 39 -6.59 -13.73 1.83
N GLN A 40 -6.69 -12.89 2.85
CA GLN A 40 -5.69 -12.73 3.89
C GLN A 40 -6.25 -13.32 5.17
N ASN A 41 -5.61 -14.36 5.67
CA ASN A 41 -5.86 -14.81 7.03
C ASN A 41 -5.11 -13.89 8.00
N GLY A 42 -5.48 -13.88 9.27
CA GLY A 42 -4.85 -13.01 10.25
C GLY A 42 -5.45 -13.16 11.64
N THR A 43 -5.17 -12.18 12.50
CA THR A 43 -5.73 -12.08 13.84
C THR A 43 -6.13 -10.65 14.12
N ILE A 44 -7.31 -10.46 14.73
CA ILE A 44 -7.75 -9.18 15.27
C ILE A 44 -7.71 -9.22 16.79
N TYR A 45 -7.24 -8.14 17.39
CA TYR A 45 -7.31 -7.84 18.81
C TYR A 45 -8.09 -6.53 18.98
N TYR A 46 -9.15 -6.56 19.78
CA TYR A 46 -10.04 -5.41 19.97
C TYR A 46 -10.22 -5.14 21.48
N ASP A 47 -9.95 -3.90 21.90
CA ASP A 47 -10.15 -3.42 23.27
C ASP A 47 -10.71 -1.98 23.21
N ALA A 48 -12.04 -1.87 23.08
CA ALA A 48 -12.72 -0.59 22.97
C ALA A 48 -12.58 0.29 24.22
N PRO A 49 -12.68 -0.24 25.46
CA PRO A 49 -12.42 0.54 26.67
C PRO A 49 -11.02 1.17 26.70
N ALA A 50 -9.99 0.43 26.25
CA ALA A 50 -8.63 0.97 26.12
C ALA A 50 -8.41 1.80 24.85
N LYS A 51 -9.39 1.85 23.95
CA LYS A 51 -9.32 2.46 22.61
C LYS A 51 -8.12 1.94 21.82
N LYS A 52 -7.97 0.62 21.78
CA LYS A 52 -6.94 -0.08 21.02
C LYS A 52 -7.56 -1.12 20.10
N MET A 53 -6.99 -1.24 18.91
CA MET A 53 -7.31 -2.31 17.97
C MET A 53 -6.06 -2.66 17.18
N ARG A 54 -5.84 -3.94 16.91
CA ARG A 54 -4.76 -4.41 16.04
C ARG A 54 -5.27 -5.51 15.13
N ASN A 55 -4.99 -5.37 13.84
CA ASN A 55 -5.18 -6.41 12.84
C ASN A 55 -3.80 -6.84 12.35
N ASP A 56 -3.44 -8.09 12.59
CA ASP A 56 -2.23 -8.71 12.03
C ASP A 56 -2.62 -9.60 10.87
N ASP A 57 -2.09 -9.33 9.69
CA ASP A 57 -2.21 -10.22 8.55
C ASP A 57 -1.24 -11.40 8.73
N ALA A 58 -1.69 -12.59 8.39
CA ALA A 58 -0.83 -13.75 8.28
C ALA A 58 0.25 -13.45 7.24
N PRO A 59 1.52 -13.79 7.53
CA PRO A 59 2.57 -13.62 6.55
C PRO A 59 2.20 -14.35 5.26
N PHE A 60 2.27 -13.66 4.13
CA PHE A 60 2.01 -14.27 2.83
C PHE A 60 3.23 -14.18 1.92
N SER A 61 3.34 -15.14 1.01
CA SER A 61 4.39 -15.14 0.00
C SER A 61 4.05 -14.13 -1.09
N VAL A 62 4.96 -13.19 -1.33
CA VAL A 62 4.85 -12.25 -2.44
C VAL A 62 5.06 -12.96 -3.79
N GLU A 63 5.64 -14.15 -3.76
CA GLU A 63 5.89 -14.99 -4.93
C GLU A 63 4.57 -15.41 -5.59
N GLU A 64 3.57 -15.78 -4.79
CA GLU A 64 2.24 -16.14 -5.31
C GLU A 64 1.52 -14.93 -5.93
N TRP A 65 1.86 -13.72 -5.49
CA TRP A 65 1.18 -12.50 -5.90
C TRP A 65 1.79 -11.84 -7.13
N ILE A 66 3.12 -11.74 -7.16
CA ILE A 66 3.86 -11.03 -8.21
C ILE A 66 5.14 -11.75 -8.65
N GLY A 67 5.37 -12.99 -8.20
CA GLY A 67 6.54 -13.79 -8.60
C GLY A 67 7.85 -13.41 -7.93
N ILE A 68 7.79 -12.64 -6.84
CA ILE A 68 8.97 -12.19 -6.10
C ILE A 68 9.13 -13.02 -4.83
N PRO A 69 10.24 -13.78 -4.66
CA PRO A 69 10.53 -14.46 -3.41
C PRO A 69 10.59 -13.47 -2.26
N GLY A 70 9.76 -13.68 -1.24
CA GLY A 70 9.70 -12.79 -0.10
C GLY A 70 8.48 -13.06 0.75
N VAL A 71 8.60 -12.72 2.04
CA VAL A 71 7.49 -12.79 2.98
C VAL A 71 7.06 -11.37 3.29
N TYR A 72 5.78 -11.09 3.07
CA TYR A 72 5.17 -9.82 3.42
C TYR A 72 4.36 -9.99 4.71
N LYS A 73 4.74 -9.23 5.74
CA LYS A 73 4.01 -9.13 7.00
C LYS A 73 3.41 -7.75 7.10
N GLN A 74 2.13 -7.70 7.47
CA GLN A 74 1.42 -6.45 7.62
C GLN A 74 0.62 -6.43 8.92
N SER A 75 0.63 -5.29 9.59
CA SER A 75 -0.23 -5.01 10.73
C SER A 75 -0.82 -3.61 10.62
N ASN A 76 -2.07 -3.48 11.03
CA ASN A 76 -2.74 -2.19 11.22
C ASN A 76 -3.06 -2.03 12.70
N ILE A 77 -2.52 -0.99 13.34
CA ILE A 77 -2.71 -0.73 14.78
C ILE A 77 -3.40 0.62 14.95
N TYR A 78 -4.47 0.64 15.73
CA TYR A 78 -5.21 1.83 16.09
C TYR A 78 -5.12 2.05 17.59
N THR A 79 -4.80 3.27 17.99
CA THR A 79 -4.57 3.66 19.39
C THR A 79 -5.30 4.96 19.70
N PRO A 80 -5.34 5.43 20.96
CA PRO A 80 -5.89 6.74 21.27
C PRO A 80 -5.13 7.90 20.60
N THR A 81 -3.86 7.70 20.25
CA THR A 81 -2.94 8.74 19.79
C THR A 81 -2.69 8.73 18.29
N GLY A 82 -2.95 7.62 17.60
CA GLY A 82 -2.64 7.45 16.18
C GLY A 82 -3.15 6.14 15.60
N SER A 83 -3.09 6.02 14.27
CA SER A 83 -3.15 4.74 13.57
C SER A 83 -1.86 4.49 12.79
N TYR A 84 -1.46 3.22 12.72
CA TYR A 84 -0.14 2.81 12.25
C TYR A 84 -0.27 1.64 11.30
N TRP A 85 0.36 1.79 10.13
CA TRP A 85 0.57 0.70 9.18
C TRP A 85 1.99 0.20 9.32
N ILE A 86 2.13 -1.06 9.71
CA ILE A 86 3.42 -1.74 9.84
C ILE A 86 3.56 -2.72 8.69
N THR A 87 4.62 -2.59 7.91
CA THR A 87 4.99 -3.57 6.88
C THR A 87 6.42 -4.03 7.13
N ASN A 88 6.62 -5.33 7.35
CA ASN A 88 7.94 -5.92 7.63
C ASN A 88 8.78 -5.09 8.61
N ASP A 89 8.18 -4.73 9.75
CA ASP A 89 8.74 -3.92 10.84
C ASP A 89 9.01 -2.44 10.50
N VAL A 90 8.59 -1.95 9.34
CA VAL A 90 8.55 -0.52 9.01
C VAL A 90 7.23 0.07 9.45
N CYS A 91 7.25 0.97 10.44
CA CYS A 91 6.05 1.58 11.00
C CYS A 91 5.77 2.96 10.41
N ARG A 92 4.57 3.16 9.87
CA ARG A 92 4.13 4.43 9.26
C ARG A 92 2.89 4.93 9.99
N ASN A 93 2.96 6.14 10.55
CA ASN A 93 1.80 6.78 11.15
C ASN A 93 0.89 7.32 10.04
N GLN A 94 -0.33 6.78 9.93
CA GLN A 94 -1.30 7.17 8.91
C GLN A 94 -2.18 8.36 9.32
N GLY A 95 -1.92 8.94 10.50
CA GLY A 95 -2.87 9.83 11.14
C GLY A 95 -4.08 9.05 11.68
N GLY A 96 -5.18 9.73 11.96
CA GLY A 96 -6.36 9.08 12.54
C GLY A 96 -6.15 8.60 13.98
N LYS A 97 -7.17 7.96 14.54
CA LYS A 97 -7.19 7.43 15.92
C LYS A 97 -8.08 6.18 15.95
N PHE A 98 -8.07 5.48 17.06
CA PHE A 98 -9.05 4.44 17.36
C PHE A 98 -10.47 4.88 17.01
N TYR A 99 -11.17 3.99 16.33
CA TYR A 99 -12.61 4.05 16.09
C TYR A 99 -13.26 2.79 16.69
N ASP A 100 -14.46 2.95 17.21
CA ASP A 100 -15.25 1.83 17.71
C ASP A 100 -15.74 1.02 16.50
N LEU A 101 -15.29 -0.24 16.40
CA LEU A 101 -15.61 -1.16 15.32
C LEU A 101 -17.13 -1.40 15.19
N TRP A 102 -17.86 -1.29 16.31
CA TRP A 102 -19.30 -1.56 16.42
C TRP A 102 -20.15 -0.31 16.60
N GLY A 103 -19.53 0.88 16.76
CA GLY A 103 -20.26 2.12 17.06
C GLY A 103 -21.36 2.47 16.05
N TRP A 104 -21.23 2.02 14.80
CA TRP A 104 -22.22 2.23 13.73
C TRP A 104 -23.47 1.37 13.87
N VAL A 105 -23.44 0.27 14.64
CA VAL A 105 -24.57 -0.69 14.77
C VAL A 105 -25.80 -0.04 15.41
N GLN A 106 -25.58 0.97 16.27
CA GLN A 106 -26.67 1.76 16.86
C GLN A 106 -27.49 2.52 15.80
N ALA A 107 -26.88 2.85 14.66
CA ALA A 107 -27.53 3.51 13.53
C ALA A 107 -27.92 2.54 12.40
N ALA A 108 -27.60 1.25 12.51
CA ALA A 108 -27.93 0.25 11.50
C ALA A 108 -29.43 -0.07 11.48
N LYS A 109 -29.90 -0.73 10.42
CA LYS A 109 -31.24 -1.30 10.31
C LYS A 109 -31.17 -2.81 10.17
N TYR A 110 -32.15 -3.51 10.74
CA TYR A 110 -32.28 -4.94 10.53
C TYR A 110 -32.70 -5.23 9.08
N TYR A 111 -32.10 -6.26 8.48
CA TYR A 111 -32.31 -6.59 7.06
C TYR A 111 -32.72 -8.05 6.84
N GLY A 112 -33.17 -8.72 7.90
CA GLY A 112 -33.57 -10.13 7.88
C GLY A 112 -32.47 -11.07 8.38
N THR A 113 -32.64 -12.36 8.11
CA THR A 113 -31.65 -13.40 8.42
C THR A 113 -31.00 -13.94 7.15
N ALA A 114 -29.77 -14.44 7.29
CA ALA A 114 -29.09 -15.24 6.28
C ALA A 114 -28.24 -16.32 6.94
N ARG A 115 -27.99 -17.41 6.22
CA ARG A 115 -27.10 -18.48 6.70
C ARG A 115 -25.69 -18.27 6.14
N ILE A 116 -24.69 -18.21 7.03
CA ILE A 116 -23.26 -18.16 6.69
C ILE A 116 -22.64 -19.48 7.16
N GLY A 117 -22.31 -20.36 6.20
CA GLY A 117 -21.97 -21.76 6.52
C GLY A 117 -23.15 -22.48 7.16
N ASP A 118 -22.98 -22.96 8.40
CA ASP A 118 -24.02 -23.62 9.18
C ASP A 118 -24.69 -22.69 10.21
N VAL A 119 -24.30 -21.42 10.26
CA VAL A 119 -24.78 -20.45 11.27
C VAL A 119 -25.85 -19.55 10.67
N GLU A 120 -27.04 -19.54 11.27
CA GLU A 120 -28.09 -18.56 10.96
C GLU A 120 -27.78 -17.23 11.65
N CYS A 121 -27.61 -16.17 10.85
CA CYS A 121 -27.20 -14.86 11.30
C CYS A 121 -28.30 -13.82 11.08
N ASN A 122 -28.42 -12.87 11.99
CA ASN A 122 -29.14 -11.63 11.78
C ASN A 122 -28.29 -10.67 10.93
N ILE A 123 -28.92 -9.97 10.00
CA ILE A 123 -28.24 -9.03 9.11
C ILE A 123 -28.55 -7.61 9.56
N TRP A 124 -27.50 -6.84 9.83
CA TRP A 124 -27.58 -5.43 10.18
C TRP A 124 -26.87 -4.60 9.13
N LYS A 125 -27.55 -3.60 8.57
CA LYS A 125 -26.97 -2.74 7.53
C LYS A 125 -26.98 -1.28 7.93
N PHE A 126 -25.84 -0.63 7.76
CA PHE A 126 -25.70 0.82 7.80
C PHE A 126 -25.37 1.33 6.41
N PHE A 127 -26.06 2.39 5.99
CA PHE A 127 -25.85 3.04 4.70
C PHE A 127 -25.56 4.51 4.93
N SER A 128 -24.53 5.02 4.28
CA SER A 128 -24.22 6.44 4.20
C SER A 128 -23.90 6.81 2.75
N SER A 129 -23.66 8.10 2.49
CA SER A 129 -23.28 8.54 1.14
C SER A 129 -21.92 8.02 0.68
N LYS A 130 -21.05 7.59 1.60
CA LYS A 130 -19.68 7.14 1.29
C LYS A 130 -19.42 5.68 1.63
N THR A 131 -20.14 5.12 2.58
CA THR A 131 -19.83 3.82 3.16
C THR A 131 -21.10 3.06 3.49
N ASN A 132 -21.13 1.79 3.06
CA ASN A 132 -22.14 0.81 3.41
C ASN A 132 -21.45 -0.28 4.23
N ILE A 133 -22.04 -0.63 5.37
CA ILE A 133 -21.51 -1.67 6.25
C ILE A 133 -22.62 -2.67 6.50
N THR A 134 -22.33 -3.95 6.27
CA THR A 134 -23.21 -5.07 6.61
C THR A 134 -22.54 -5.91 7.67
N LEU A 135 -23.24 -6.22 8.76
CA LEU A 135 -22.84 -7.17 9.79
C LEU A 135 -23.78 -8.36 9.75
N TYR A 136 -23.20 -9.54 9.80
CA TYR A 136 -23.85 -10.82 10.05
C TYR A 136 -23.47 -11.21 11.48
N GLU A 137 -24.44 -11.24 12.38
CA GLU A 137 -24.22 -11.60 13.78
C GLU A 137 -25.05 -12.82 14.18
N HIS A 138 -24.52 -13.59 15.14
CA HIS A 138 -25.24 -14.70 15.76
C HIS A 138 -25.08 -14.65 17.27
N GLY A 139 -26.16 -14.34 17.98
CA GLY A 139 -26.18 -14.35 19.45
C GLY A 139 -25.20 -13.36 20.05
N ASP A 140 -25.19 -12.12 19.54
CA ASP A 140 -24.30 -11.02 19.95
C ASP A 140 -22.82 -11.21 19.56
N LEU A 141 -22.51 -12.21 18.73
CA LEU A 141 -21.16 -12.40 18.20
C LEU A 141 -21.09 -12.02 16.72
N PRO A 142 -20.05 -11.27 16.29
CA PRO A 142 -19.84 -11.01 14.87
C PRO A 142 -19.43 -12.32 14.18
N VAL A 143 -20.09 -12.65 13.08
CA VAL A 143 -19.72 -13.80 12.23
C VAL A 143 -19.01 -13.30 10.98
N MET A 144 -19.58 -12.28 10.32
CA MET A 144 -19.01 -11.68 9.12
C MET A 144 -19.35 -10.20 9.04
N GLN A 145 -18.43 -9.40 8.51
CA GLN A 145 -18.64 -7.99 8.19
C GLN A 145 -18.28 -7.73 6.74
N VAL A 146 -19.09 -6.96 6.03
CA VAL A 146 -18.79 -6.47 4.69
C VAL A 146 -18.80 -4.96 4.72
N ILE A 147 -17.68 -4.35 4.39
CA ILE A 147 -17.50 -2.90 4.30
C ILE A 147 -17.34 -2.56 2.82
N GLU A 148 -18.31 -1.85 2.27
CA GLU A 148 -18.20 -1.25 0.94
C GLU A 148 -18.05 0.26 1.11
N THR A 149 -16.93 0.82 0.70
CA THR A 149 -16.69 2.26 0.79
C THR A 149 -16.24 2.81 -0.54
N VAL A 150 -16.63 4.05 -0.83
CA VAL A 150 -16.01 4.83 -1.90
C VAL A 150 -14.95 5.70 -1.24
N GLY A 151 -13.69 5.36 -1.50
CA GLY A 151 -12.55 6.01 -0.87
C GLY A 151 -11.26 5.74 -1.63
N GLY A 152 -10.19 6.39 -1.22
CA GLY A 152 -8.84 6.23 -1.72
C GLY A 152 -7.88 6.83 -0.72
N LEU A 153 -6.59 6.50 -0.82
CA LEU A 153 -5.58 7.26 -0.10
C LEU A 153 -5.62 8.73 -0.59
N PRO A 154 -5.20 9.70 0.24
CA PRO A 154 -5.06 11.09 -0.20
C PRO A 154 -4.33 11.17 -1.54
N GLY A 155 -4.94 11.86 -2.51
CA GLY A 155 -4.38 12.04 -3.85
C GLY A 155 -4.60 10.90 -4.85
N MET A 156 -5.32 9.83 -4.48
CA MET A 156 -5.78 8.79 -5.40
C MET A 156 -7.23 9.03 -5.85
N THR A 157 -7.57 8.54 -7.06
CA THR A 157 -8.96 8.52 -7.53
C THR A 157 -9.82 7.65 -6.60
N PRO A 158 -10.97 8.13 -6.10
CA PRO A 158 -11.83 7.32 -5.23
C PRO A 158 -12.29 6.04 -5.94
N GLN A 159 -11.96 4.89 -5.35
CA GLN A 159 -12.38 3.59 -5.84
C GLN A 159 -13.46 2.99 -4.94
N LYS A 160 -14.28 2.10 -5.50
CA LYS A 160 -15.18 1.27 -4.69
C LYS A 160 -14.36 0.15 -4.06
N ILE A 161 -14.04 0.30 -2.78
CA ILE A 161 -13.33 -0.70 -1.99
C ILE A 161 -14.38 -1.58 -1.32
N SER A 162 -14.23 -2.90 -1.45
CA SER A 162 -15.01 -3.88 -0.69
C SER A 162 -14.08 -4.73 0.16
N ILE A 163 -14.36 -4.81 1.46
CA ILE A 163 -13.64 -5.64 2.42
C ILE A 163 -14.66 -6.55 3.08
N GLU A 164 -14.52 -7.85 2.88
CA GLU A 164 -15.27 -8.88 3.59
C GLU A 164 -14.37 -9.47 4.67
N GLN A 165 -14.84 -9.53 5.91
CA GLN A 165 -14.11 -10.02 7.07
C GLN A 165 -14.93 -11.09 7.78
N VAL A 166 -14.40 -12.29 7.91
CA VAL A 166 -15.01 -13.40 8.64
C VAL A 166 -14.26 -13.58 9.96
N TYR A 167 -15.00 -13.57 11.06
CA TYR A 167 -14.48 -13.69 12.42
C TYR A 167 -14.58 -15.15 12.85
N LEU A 168 -13.44 -15.75 13.19
CA LEU A 168 -13.30 -17.17 13.51
C LEU A 168 -12.67 -17.31 14.91
N ASN A 169 -13.07 -18.34 15.65
CA ASN A 169 -12.47 -18.68 16.96
C ASN A 169 -12.42 -17.50 17.94
N ILE A 170 -13.53 -16.77 18.07
CA ILE A 170 -13.61 -15.58 18.95
C ILE A 170 -13.34 -15.99 20.40
N THR A 171 -12.37 -15.31 21.02
CA THR A 171 -12.07 -15.40 22.45
C THR A 171 -12.46 -14.08 23.10
N LEU A 172 -13.48 -14.13 23.96
CA LEU A 172 -14.02 -12.97 24.66
C LEU A 172 -13.11 -12.51 25.81
N GLY A 173 -13.15 -11.21 26.08
CA GLY A 173 -12.41 -10.56 27.16
C GLY A 173 -11.20 -9.78 26.67
N LYS A 174 -10.54 -9.10 27.60
CA LYS A 174 -9.41 -8.21 27.33
C LYS A 174 -8.24 -8.95 26.67
N PRO A 175 -7.79 -8.57 25.46
CA PRO A 175 -6.55 -9.08 24.86
C PRO A 175 -5.33 -8.84 25.76
N ALA A 176 -4.32 -9.70 25.67
CA ALA A 176 -3.08 -9.45 26.41
C ALA A 176 -2.38 -8.20 25.86
N GLU A 177 -1.81 -7.38 26.75
CA GLU A 177 -1.21 -6.09 26.37
C GLU A 177 -0.11 -6.26 25.31
N LYS A 178 0.71 -7.30 25.41
CA LYS A 178 1.77 -7.59 24.43
C LYS A 178 1.26 -7.82 23.00
N ASP A 179 0.02 -8.26 22.85
CA ASP A 179 -0.54 -8.62 21.56
C ASP A 179 -1.14 -7.38 20.88
N ILE A 180 -1.70 -6.44 21.65
CA ILE A 180 -2.35 -5.23 21.12
C ILE A 180 -1.51 -3.94 21.23
N ALA A 181 -0.40 -3.98 21.98
CA ALA A 181 0.47 -2.82 22.17
C ALA A 181 1.12 -2.35 20.86
N LEU A 182 1.27 -1.03 20.74
CA LEU A 182 2.07 -0.42 19.69
C LEU A 182 3.55 -0.77 19.93
N PRO A 183 4.27 -1.33 18.94
CA PRO A 183 5.69 -1.60 19.09
C PRO A 183 6.50 -0.32 19.36
N ALA A 184 7.55 -0.42 20.19
CA ALA A 184 8.34 0.75 20.62
C ALA A 184 8.90 1.56 19.43
N TYR A 185 9.39 0.87 18.39
CA TYR A 185 9.94 1.49 17.19
C TYR A 185 8.94 2.32 16.36
N CYS A 186 7.63 2.21 16.63
CA CYS A 186 6.61 3.09 16.03
C CYS A 186 6.53 4.47 16.69
N THR A 187 7.09 4.62 17.89
CA THR A 187 7.11 5.87 18.66
C THR A 187 8.47 6.54 18.70
N GLU A 188 9.50 5.81 18.28
CA GLU A 188 10.87 6.29 18.18
C GLU A 188 11.08 6.98 16.83
N LYS A 189 11.97 7.98 16.79
CA LYS A 189 12.42 8.54 15.51
C LYS A 189 13.12 7.41 14.73
N PRO A 190 12.75 7.15 13.46
CA PRO A 190 13.40 6.10 12.69
C PRO A 190 14.90 6.35 12.59
N ALA A 191 15.68 5.29 12.76
CA ALA A 191 17.12 5.37 12.56
C ALA A 191 17.42 5.54 11.06
N THR A 192 18.41 6.36 10.75
CA THR A 192 18.97 6.44 9.41
C THR A 192 20.02 5.35 9.19
N CYS A 193 20.28 5.01 7.94
CA CYS A 193 21.40 4.15 7.59
C CYS A 193 22.73 4.90 7.79
N ALA A 194 23.81 4.14 8.03
CA ALA A 194 25.15 4.70 7.94
C ALA A 194 25.39 5.20 6.51
N PRO A 195 26.04 6.36 6.32
CA PRO A 195 26.37 6.85 4.99
C PRO A 195 27.26 5.83 4.27
N GLN A 196 27.07 5.71 2.96
CA GLN A 196 27.94 4.89 2.12
C GLN A 196 29.32 5.55 1.98
N THR A 197 30.26 4.86 1.33
CA THR A 197 31.61 5.38 1.06
C THR A 197 31.57 6.78 0.44
N GLU A 198 30.65 6.98 -0.50
CA GLU A 198 30.29 8.29 -1.03
C GLU A 198 29.00 8.76 -0.35
N ARG A 199 29.08 9.91 0.33
CA ARG A 199 27.93 10.47 1.02
C ARG A 199 26.90 11.04 0.05
N VAL A 200 27.35 11.69 -1.02
CA VAL A 200 26.45 12.21 -2.07
C VAL A 200 26.74 11.46 -3.36
N ILE A 201 25.70 10.84 -3.91
CA ILE A 201 25.76 10.14 -5.20
C ILE A 201 24.68 10.67 -6.14
N THR A 202 24.90 10.57 -7.45
CA THR A 202 23.87 10.85 -8.45
C THR A 202 23.31 9.53 -8.97
N MET A 203 21.99 9.38 -8.93
CA MET A 203 21.28 8.15 -9.28
C MET A 203 20.22 8.40 -10.35
N ASP A 204 19.93 7.36 -11.14
CA ASP A 204 18.84 7.33 -12.09
C ASP A 204 17.56 6.84 -11.39
N HIS A 205 16.51 7.65 -11.49
CA HIS A 205 15.19 7.39 -10.89
C HIS A 205 14.09 7.40 -11.95
N TYR A 206 13.10 6.54 -11.78
CA TYR A 206 11.97 6.39 -12.67
C TYR A 206 10.67 6.52 -11.88
N ILE A 207 9.65 7.07 -12.53
CA ILE A 207 8.31 7.23 -11.96
C ILE A 207 7.28 7.25 -13.09
N ALA A 208 6.23 6.42 -12.97
CA ALA A 208 5.01 6.53 -13.76
C ALA A 208 4.04 7.54 -13.13
N HIS A 209 3.50 8.45 -13.94
CA HIS A 209 2.67 9.55 -13.41
C HIS A 209 1.69 10.11 -14.45
N PRO A 210 0.71 10.95 -14.03
CA PRO A 210 -0.14 11.70 -14.94
C PRO A 210 0.66 12.67 -15.83
N PRO A 211 0.30 12.87 -17.11
CA PRO A 211 1.07 13.67 -18.07
C PRO A 211 1.30 15.14 -17.70
N ASP A 212 0.53 15.68 -16.75
CA ASP A 212 0.58 17.06 -16.26
C ASP A 212 1.31 17.23 -14.92
N HIS A 213 1.86 16.15 -14.35
CA HIS A 213 2.48 16.14 -13.01
C HIS A 213 3.94 15.71 -13.04
N PHE A 214 4.87 16.66 -13.10
CA PHE A 214 6.31 16.39 -13.16
C PHE A 214 7.09 16.76 -11.89
N ASN A 215 6.40 17.25 -10.87
CA ASN A 215 7.03 17.52 -9.59
C ASN A 215 7.11 16.22 -8.78
N ILE A 216 8.33 15.76 -8.52
CA ILE A 216 8.59 14.54 -7.73
C ILE A 216 8.78 14.81 -6.23
N THR A 217 8.59 16.06 -5.78
CA THR A 217 8.52 16.38 -4.36
C THR A 217 7.31 15.70 -3.73
N ASP A 218 7.53 15.04 -2.59
CA ASP A 218 6.55 14.18 -1.91
C ASP A 218 5.99 13.07 -2.83
N GLN A 219 6.84 12.52 -3.69
CA GLN A 219 6.54 11.34 -4.51
C GLN A 219 7.47 10.16 -4.19
N ASP A 220 6.94 8.98 -4.43
CA ASP A 220 7.68 7.74 -4.53
C ASP A 220 8.27 7.63 -5.94
N THR A 221 9.55 7.29 -6.02
CA THR A 221 10.23 6.92 -7.27
C THR A 221 10.99 5.62 -7.04
N ALA A 222 11.59 5.08 -8.09
CA ALA A 222 12.36 3.86 -7.94
C ALA A 222 13.60 3.81 -8.84
N ASP A 223 14.52 2.92 -8.53
CA ASP A 223 15.52 2.50 -9.51
C ASP A 223 14.86 1.71 -10.67
N LEU A 224 15.61 1.42 -11.72
CA LEU A 224 15.09 0.77 -12.93
C LEU A 224 14.28 -0.51 -12.62
N LEU A 225 14.83 -1.38 -11.76
CA LEU A 225 14.17 -2.63 -11.39
C LEU A 225 12.97 -2.35 -10.49
N GLY A 226 13.08 -1.44 -9.53
CA GLY A 226 11.98 -1.11 -8.62
C GLY A 226 10.78 -0.48 -9.34
N ASP A 227 11.00 0.36 -10.35
CA ASP A 227 9.91 0.94 -11.15
C ASP A 227 9.34 -0.09 -12.14
N THR A 228 10.18 -1.01 -12.62
CA THR A 228 9.69 -2.18 -13.38
C THR A 228 8.76 -3.03 -12.51
N VAL A 229 9.14 -3.33 -11.26
CA VAL A 229 8.30 -4.07 -10.30
C VAL A 229 6.98 -3.35 -10.06
N PHE A 230 7.03 -2.04 -9.83
CA PHE A 230 5.85 -1.20 -9.62
C PHE A 230 4.93 -1.21 -10.85
N THR A 231 5.42 -0.76 -12.00
CA THR A 231 4.62 -0.62 -13.23
C THR A 231 4.08 -1.96 -13.74
N CYS A 232 4.84 -3.06 -13.66
CA CYS A 232 4.32 -4.40 -13.97
C CYS A 232 3.17 -4.80 -13.03
N SER A 233 3.30 -4.54 -11.73
CA SER A 233 2.25 -4.85 -10.74
C SER A 233 0.99 -4.01 -10.95
N ASP A 234 1.19 -2.74 -11.29
CA ASP A 234 0.15 -1.74 -11.45
C ASP A 234 -0.68 -1.97 -12.72
N VAL A 235 -0.03 -2.18 -13.86
CA VAL A 235 -0.70 -2.50 -15.15
C VAL A 235 -1.48 -3.80 -15.06
N LYS A 236 -0.94 -4.85 -14.43
CA LYS A 236 -1.63 -6.15 -14.28
C LYS A 236 -2.92 -6.04 -13.47
N ARG A 237 -3.04 -5.03 -12.61
CA ARG A 237 -4.24 -4.75 -11.82
C ARG A 237 -5.09 -3.63 -12.39
N ASN A 238 -4.70 -3.08 -13.55
CA ASN A 238 -5.37 -1.96 -14.19
C ASN A 238 -5.42 -0.69 -13.33
N HIS A 239 -4.50 -0.56 -12.35
CA HIS A 239 -4.40 0.64 -11.51
C HIS A 239 -3.88 1.85 -12.29
N THR A 240 -3.06 1.63 -13.32
CA THR A 240 -2.54 2.72 -14.16
C THR A 240 -3.64 3.60 -14.73
N LYS A 241 -4.80 3.01 -15.05
CA LYS A 241 -5.97 3.74 -15.50
C LYS A 241 -6.64 4.54 -14.38
N ASP A 242 -6.72 3.96 -13.19
CA ASP A 242 -7.36 4.55 -12.03
C ASP A 242 -6.55 5.72 -11.47
N ASP A 243 -5.22 5.62 -11.49
CA ASP A 243 -4.28 6.66 -11.08
C ASP A 243 -3.88 7.61 -12.24
N HIS A 244 -4.50 7.42 -13.42
CA HIS A 244 -4.31 8.24 -14.61
C HIS A 244 -2.86 8.34 -15.09
N TYR A 245 -2.06 7.29 -14.89
CA TYR A 245 -0.71 7.21 -15.40
C TYR A 245 -0.72 7.15 -16.93
N GLY A 246 -0.08 8.16 -17.55
CA GLY A 246 0.02 8.26 -19.01
C GLY A 246 1.45 8.30 -19.52
N VAL A 247 2.40 8.61 -18.63
CA VAL A 247 3.82 8.78 -18.98
C VAL A 247 4.71 8.17 -17.90
N ILE A 248 5.97 7.95 -18.26
CA ILE A 248 7.04 7.57 -17.35
C ILE A 248 8.17 8.56 -17.56
N SER A 249 8.70 9.13 -16.47
CA SER A 249 9.84 10.05 -16.53
C SER A 249 11.07 9.45 -15.87
N HIS A 250 12.22 9.67 -16.51
CA HIS A 250 13.55 9.36 -15.99
C HIS A 250 14.20 10.65 -15.47
N TYR A 251 14.64 10.62 -14.22
CA TYR A 251 15.35 11.70 -13.55
C TYR A 251 16.76 11.27 -13.15
N ARG A 252 17.67 12.24 -13.14
CA ARG A 252 18.93 12.15 -12.40
C ARG A 252 18.81 12.98 -11.14
N ILE A 253 19.04 12.33 -10.01
CA ILE A 253 18.86 12.94 -8.69
C ILE A 253 20.13 12.72 -7.89
N SER A 254 20.68 13.80 -7.31
CA SER A 254 21.75 13.69 -6.32
C SER A 254 21.14 13.53 -4.93
N VAL A 255 21.65 12.58 -4.16
CA VAL A 255 21.07 12.16 -2.87
C VAL A 255 22.16 11.97 -1.81
N ASP A 256 21.87 12.38 -0.58
CA ASP A 256 22.64 12.00 0.61
C ASP A 256 22.29 10.53 0.95
N THR A 257 23.30 9.66 0.95
CA THR A 257 23.17 8.22 1.19
C THR A 257 22.91 7.86 2.66
N THR A 258 22.71 8.86 3.52
CA THR A 258 22.18 8.70 4.88
C THR A 258 20.67 8.40 4.82
N TRP A 259 20.33 7.22 4.27
CA TRP A 259 18.95 6.85 3.95
C TRP A 259 18.04 6.85 5.19
N GLY A 260 16.89 7.47 5.04
CA GLY A 260 15.81 7.49 6.03
C GLY A 260 14.89 6.28 5.91
N GLN A 261 13.92 6.20 6.83
CA GLN A 261 12.82 5.24 6.69
C GLN A 261 11.93 5.64 5.52
N TYR A 262 11.55 4.69 4.68
CA TYR A 262 10.64 4.95 3.58
C TYR A 262 9.24 5.36 4.05
N ALA A 263 8.83 6.55 3.66
CA ALA A 263 7.45 7.02 3.72
C ALA A 263 6.71 6.61 2.43
N LEU A 264 5.40 6.42 2.52
CA LEU A 264 4.55 6.23 1.34
C LEU A 264 4.17 7.61 0.81
N CYS A 265 4.89 8.09 -0.22
CA CYS A 265 4.69 9.40 -0.81
C CYS A 265 3.90 9.26 -2.12
N ASN A 266 2.58 9.37 -2.04
CA ASN A 266 1.68 9.06 -3.15
C ASN A 266 0.70 10.20 -3.43
N GLY A 267 0.09 10.14 -4.62
CA GLY A 267 -0.97 11.04 -5.05
C GLY A 267 -0.48 12.25 -5.83
N TYR A 268 -1.39 12.99 -6.47
CA TYR A 268 -1.07 14.14 -7.32
C TYR A 268 -2.01 15.31 -6.95
N PRO A 269 -1.59 16.28 -6.11
CA PRO A 269 -0.25 16.48 -5.54
C PRO A 269 0.16 15.43 -4.51
N GLY A 270 1.48 15.25 -4.34
CA GLY A 270 2.08 14.25 -3.47
C GLY A 270 1.85 14.50 -1.99
N VAL A 271 1.64 13.42 -1.24
CA VAL A 271 1.54 13.43 0.22
C VAL A 271 2.29 12.22 0.78
N CYS A 272 3.22 12.48 1.70
CA CYS A 272 3.97 11.44 2.40
C CYS A 272 3.27 10.96 3.68
N VAL A 273 3.18 9.63 3.82
CA VAL A 273 2.74 8.95 5.04
C VAL A 273 3.91 8.15 5.61
N GLY A 274 4.50 8.67 6.69
CA GLY A 274 5.67 8.08 7.34
C GLY A 274 6.13 8.89 8.54
N ASN A 275 7.15 8.40 9.24
CA ASN A 275 7.73 9.07 10.42
C ASN A 275 9.03 9.84 10.09
N GLU A 276 9.59 9.65 8.90
CA GLU A 276 10.75 10.38 8.39
C GLU A 276 10.28 11.37 7.33
N ASP A 277 10.63 12.65 7.50
CA ASP A 277 10.18 13.76 6.67
C ASP A 277 11.34 14.58 6.08
N PHE A 278 12.60 14.24 6.38
CA PHE A 278 13.77 14.99 5.93
C PHE A 278 14.72 14.17 5.08
N PHE A 279 15.07 12.95 5.49
CA PHE A 279 15.97 12.09 4.70
C PHE A 279 15.21 11.39 3.58
N VAL A 280 15.91 11.13 2.46
CA VAL A 280 15.36 10.29 1.38
C VAL A 280 15.09 8.91 1.96
N GLY A 281 13.82 8.51 1.92
CA GLY A 281 13.40 7.21 2.39
C GLY A 281 13.83 6.13 1.41
N ARG A 282 14.20 4.94 1.91
CA ARG A 282 14.62 3.81 1.07
C ARG A 282 13.95 2.52 1.50
N GLU A 283 13.42 1.76 0.55
CA GLU A 283 12.81 0.45 0.76
C GLU A 283 13.18 -0.51 -0.37
N ALA A 284 13.33 -1.80 -0.08
CA ALA A 284 13.26 -2.83 -1.10
C ALA A 284 11.87 -2.76 -1.75
N SER A 285 11.76 -2.98 -3.06
CA SER A 285 10.45 -2.93 -3.71
C SER A 285 9.44 -3.85 -3.01
N MET A 286 8.24 -3.32 -2.78
CA MET A 286 7.16 -3.97 -2.02
C MET A 286 7.49 -4.25 -0.53
N GLY A 287 8.55 -3.66 0.03
CA GLY A 287 8.92 -3.82 1.43
C GLY A 287 9.32 -5.23 1.83
N ILE A 288 9.64 -6.12 0.89
CA ILE A 288 9.72 -7.57 1.12
C ILE A 288 10.88 -8.06 2.00
N LYS A 289 11.86 -7.21 2.29
CA LYS A 289 13.03 -7.55 3.10
C LYS A 289 12.81 -7.19 4.57
N GLU A 290 13.65 -7.73 5.45
CA GLU A 290 13.66 -7.35 6.87
C GLU A 290 13.78 -5.83 7.02
N LYS A 291 12.94 -5.21 7.87
CA LYS A 291 12.84 -3.75 8.03
C LYS A 291 12.63 -3.02 6.70
N GLY A 292 11.84 -3.63 5.81
CA GLY A 292 11.62 -3.15 4.45
C GLY A 292 12.88 -3.09 3.59
N GLY A 293 14.04 -3.60 4.02
CA GLY A 293 15.29 -3.47 3.29
C GLY A 293 15.92 -2.06 3.33
N GLN A 294 15.53 -1.22 4.29
CA GLN A 294 15.97 0.18 4.39
C GLN A 294 17.49 0.35 4.25
N CYS A 295 18.26 -0.45 5.00
CA CYS A 295 19.74 -0.43 4.99
C CYS A 295 20.37 -1.68 4.35
N ALA A 296 19.59 -2.47 3.61
CA ALA A 296 20.07 -3.70 2.96
C ALA A 296 20.45 -3.45 1.50
N ASN A 297 21.22 -4.36 0.90
CA ASN A 297 21.35 -4.39 -0.56
C ASN A 297 20.02 -4.88 -1.16
N ASN A 298 19.43 -4.10 -2.07
CA ASN A 298 18.15 -4.39 -2.72
C ASN A 298 18.31 -4.64 -4.23
N SER A 299 19.53 -4.82 -4.73
CA SER A 299 19.83 -4.97 -6.17
C SER A 299 19.14 -6.16 -6.84
N ASP A 300 18.73 -7.15 -6.06
CA ASP A 300 18.01 -8.36 -6.48
C ASP A 300 16.50 -8.14 -6.67
N VAL A 301 15.92 -7.13 -6.03
CA VAL A 301 14.46 -6.90 -6.02
C VAL A 301 14.05 -5.49 -6.42
N GLY A 302 15.02 -4.58 -6.59
CA GLY A 302 14.79 -3.17 -6.85
C GLY A 302 14.61 -2.36 -5.57
N THR A 303 14.75 -1.06 -5.71
CA THR A 303 14.65 -0.10 -4.60
C THR A 303 13.61 0.96 -4.91
N TRP A 304 12.73 1.21 -3.93
CA TRP A 304 11.83 2.34 -3.91
C TRP A 304 12.36 3.44 -2.99
N TYR A 305 12.11 4.68 -3.36
CA TYR A 305 12.60 5.86 -2.67
C TYR A 305 11.47 6.87 -2.48
N SER A 306 11.37 7.44 -1.27
CA SER A 306 10.49 8.57 -0.99
C SER A 306 11.29 9.86 -0.91
N PHE A 307 10.81 10.90 -1.59
CA PHE A 307 11.48 12.20 -1.69
C PHE A 307 10.72 13.31 -0.95
N PRO A 308 10.86 13.42 0.39
CA PRO A 308 10.07 14.35 1.16
C PRO A 308 10.50 15.80 0.90
N ALA A 309 9.52 16.71 0.89
CA ALA A 309 9.73 18.13 0.59
C ALA A 309 10.73 18.81 1.53
N ALA A 310 10.75 18.47 2.82
CA ALA A 310 11.67 19.11 3.76
C ALA A 310 13.14 18.72 3.51
N GLY A 311 13.38 17.64 2.77
CA GLY A 311 14.71 17.21 2.33
C GLY A 311 15.18 17.85 1.02
N GLN A 312 14.32 18.59 0.30
CA GLN A 312 14.65 19.08 -1.04
C GLN A 312 15.62 20.26 -1.01
N CYS A 313 16.70 20.16 -1.79
CA CYS A 313 17.67 21.21 -2.00
C CYS A 313 17.19 22.23 -3.03
N GLN A 314 17.51 23.51 -2.79
CA GLN A 314 17.31 24.58 -3.78
C GLN A 314 18.45 24.65 -4.79
N SER A 315 19.62 24.10 -4.44
CA SER A 315 20.79 24.04 -5.29
C SER A 315 21.67 22.84 -4.91
N ARG A 316 22.51 22.38 -5.83
CA ARG A 316 23.52 21.35 -5.52
C ARG A 316 24.46 21.74 -4.38
N GLY A 317 24.80 23.03 -4.26
CA GLY A 317 25.65 23.53 -3.18
C GLY A 317 25.04 23.34 -1.79
N ASP A 318 23.70 23.32 -1.67
CA ASP A 318 23.04 23.04 -0.38
C ASP A 318 23.16 21.56 0.02
N LEU A 319 23.15 20.65 -0.97
CA LEU A 319 23.37 19.22 -0.75
C LEU A 319 24.80 18.95 -0.29
N ASP A 320 25.78 19.55 -0.97
CA ASP A 320 27.20 19.45 -0.61
C ASP A 320 27.48 20.05 0.78
N ALA A 321 26.70 21.06 1.18
CA ALA A 321 26.73 21.65 2.53
C ALA A 321 25.87 20.89 3.55
N HIS A 322 25.18 19.82 3.15
CA HIS A 322 24.29 19.00 3.98
C HIS A 322 23.16 19.77 4.68
N LYS A 323 22.62 20.80 4.02
CA LYS A 323 21.44 21.55 4.50
C LYS A 323 20.11 20.91 4.10
N CYS A 324 20.18 19.92 3.23
CA CYS A 324 19.10 19.18 2.59
C CYS A 324 19.68 17.82 2.15
N THR A 325 18.84 16.92 1.63
CA THR A 325 19.20 15.52 1.40
C THR A 325 19.04 15.06 -0.04
N TRP A 326 18.41 15.87 -0.91
CA TRP A 326 18.31 15.53 -2.34
C TRP A 326 18.13 16.73 -3.25
N PHE A 327 18.61 16.62 -4.48
CA PHE A 327 18.51 17.64 -5.53
C PHE A 327 18.23 16.98 -6.88
N ILE A 328 17.26 17.51 -7.63
CA ILE A 328 17.00 17.05 -9.01
C ILE A 328 18.05 17.70 -9.91
N GLU A 329 18.92 16.91 -10.53
CA GLU A 329 19.89 17.43 -11.50
C GLU A 329 19.22 17.71 -12.84
N GLU A 330 18.44 16.73 -13.29
CA GLU A 330 17.90 16.71 -14.65
C GLU A 330 16.69 15.79 -14.72
N ARG A 331 15.63 16.24 -15.41
CA ARG A 331 14.67 15.31 -16.01
C ARG A 331 15.24 14.92 -17.35
N VAL A 332 15.69 13.68 -17.49
CA VAL A 332 16.45 13.21 -18.65
C VAL A 332 15.54 13.00 -19.85
N LYS A 333 14.41 12.30 -19.63
CA LYS A 333 13.49 11.90 -20.70
C LYS A 333 12.13 11.54 -20.14
N THR A 334 11.06 11.83 -20.89
CA THR A 334 9.70 11.38 -20.57
C THR A 334 9.14 10.61 -21.75
N ILE A 335 8.63 9.40 -21.52
CA ILE A 335 8.05 8.54 -22.56
C ILE A 335 6.57 8.29 -22.31
N ASN A 336 5.81 8.01 -23.36
CA ASN A 336 4.43 7.55 -23.21
C ASN A 336 4.40 6.13 -22.62
N LEU A 337 3.59 5.90 -21.58
CA LEU A 337 3.48 4.61 -20.89
C LEU A 337 3.09 3.47 -21.85
N THR A 338 2.29 3.76 -22.89
CA THR A 338 1.88 2.74 -23.87
C THR A 338 3.04 2.22 -24.73
N CYS A 339 4.14 2.96 -24.86
CA CYS A 339 5.28 2.54 -25.68
C CYS A 339 5.98 1.28 -25.13
N PRO A 340 6.51 1.23 -23.89
CA PRO A 340 7.09 0.01 -23.36
C PRO A 340 6.06 -1.13 -23.28
N PHE A 341 4.83 -0.85 -22.83
CA PHE A 341 3.83 -1.89 -22.57
C PHE A 341 3.19 -2.48 -23.83
N ASP A 342 2.71 -1.65 -24.74
CA ASP A 342 1.94 -2.08 -25.91
C ASP A 342 2.83 -2.29 -27.14
N THR A 343 3.76 -1.37 -27.41
CA THR A 343 4.65 -1.45 -28.58
C THR A 343 5.73 -2.50 -28.35
N HIS A 344 6.45 -2.41 -27.22
CA HIS A 344 7.58 -3.29 -26.91
C HIS A 344 7.23 -4.53 -26.08
N LYS A 345 5.92 -4.75 -25.83
CA LYS A 345 5.38 -5.95 -25.18
C LYS A 345 5.90 -6.19 -23.77
N MET A 346 6.23 -5.13 -23.02
CA MET A 346 6.63 -5.26 -21.62
C MET A 346 5.55 -5.95 -20.78
N LEU A 347 4.25 -5.73 -21.05
CA LEU A 347 3.17 -6.44 -20.34
C LEU A 347 3.24 -7.96 -20.50
N ALA A 348 3.61 -8.44 -21.69
CA ALA A 348 3.79 -9.87 -21.93
C ALA A 348 4.94 -10.41 -21.06
N ALA A 349 6.08 -9.70 -21.01
CA ALA A 349 7.19 -10.05 -20.12
C ALA A 349 6.78 -10.06 -18.63
N CYS A 350 6.05 -9.03 -18.16
CA CYS A 350 5.53 -8.97 -16.79
C CYS A 350 4.62 -10.18 -16.42
N ASN A 351 3.97 -10.80 -17.40
CA ASN A 351 3.11 -11.96 -17.19
C ASN A 351 3.87 -13.30 -17.24
N GLU A 352 4.90 -13.39 -18.07
CA GLU A 352 5.71 -14.59 -18.28
C GLU A 352 6.71 -14.84 -17.14
N GLU A 353 7.45 -13.82 -16.72
CA GLU A 353 8.62 -14.00 -15.84
C GLU A 353 8.31 -14.55 -14.44
N PRO A 354 7.23 -14.13 -13.75
CA PRO A 354 6.83 -14.74 -12.47
C PRO A 354 6.68 -16.27 -12.53
N GLN A 355 6.42 -16.84 -13.71
CA GLN A 355 6.17 -18.28 -13.89
C GLN A 355 7.45 -19.10 -14.10
N THR A 356 8.57 -18.46 -14.47
CA THR A 356 9.80 -19.17 -14.84
C THR A 356 10.76 -19.34 -13.67
N GLY A 357 10.51 -18.68 -12.53
CA GLY A 357 11.41 -18.67 -11.37
C GLY A 357 12.77 -18.03 -11.65
N GLN A 358 12.89 -17.29 -12.76
CA GLN A 358 14.10 -16.54 -13.12
C GLN A 358 14.16 -15.21 -12.34
N SER A 359 15.28 -14.49 -12.50
CA SER A 359 15.48 -13.14 -11.93
C SER A 359 14.22 -12.29 -12.10
N ILE A 360 13.82 -11.60 -11.03
CA ILE A 360 12.60 -10.80 -10.97
C ILE A 360 12.60 -9.78 -12.11
N PHE A 361 11.61 -9.89 -13.00
CA PHE A 361 11.35 -8.98 -14.10
C PHE A 361 12.57 -8.60 -14.97
N ALA A 362 13.51 -9.52 -15.20
CA ALA A 362 14.73 -9.23 -15.96
C ALA A 362 14.47 -8.78 -17.41
N LYS A 363 13.61 -9.50 -18.13
CA LYS A 363 13.19 -9.19 -19.51
C LYS A 363 12.36 -7.92 -19.54
N ALA A 364 11.42 -7.75 -18.61
CA ALA A 364 10.65 -6.51 -18.52
C ALA A 364 11.55 -5.30 -18.22
N SER A 365 12.54 -5.44 -17.32
CA SER A 365 13.52 -4.39 -17.00
C SER A 365 14.41 -4.05 -18.20
N GLN A 366 14.76 -5.05 -19.01
CA GLN A 366 15.52 -4.81 -20.25
C GLN A 366 14.71 -3.98 -21.25
N ILE A 367 13.42 -4.32 -21.46
CA ILE A 367 12.53 -3.55 -22.33
C ILE A 367 12.37 -2.12 -21.79
N PHE A 368 12.20 -1.98 -20.48
CA PHE A 368 12.06 -0.70 -19.81
C PHE A 368 13.31 0.17 -19.99
N ALA A 369 14.50 -0.38 -19.76
CA ALA A 369 15.77 0.33 -20.01
C ALA A 369 15.93 0.75 -21.47
N GLN A 370 15.64 -0.16 -22.41
CA GLN A 370 15.76 0.12 -23.85
C GLN A 370 14.83 1.25 -24.29
N SER A 371 13.63 1.34 -23.69
CA SER A 371 12.65 2.39 -23.97
C SER A 371 13.19 3.80 -23.69
N PHE A 372 14.08 3.94 -22.72
CA PHE A 372 14.75 5.21 -22.42
C PHE A 372 16.04 5.44 -23.21
N ALA A 373 16.68 4.39 -23.71
CA ALA A 373 17.99 4.46 -24.36
C ALA A 373 17.99 5.09 -25.77
N SER A 374 16.86 5.05 -26.48
CA SER A 374 16.71 5.60 -27.84
C SER A 374 15.32 6.23 -28.05
N ASP A 375 15.21 7.18 -28.98
CA ASP A 375 13.93 7.69 -29.47
C ASP A 375 13.38 6.86 -30.66
N ASP A 376 14.21 6.00 -31.26
CA ASP A 376 13.82 5.16 -32.38
C ASP A 376 13.08 3.91 -31.89
N VAL A 377 11.79 3.82 -32.26
CA VAL A 377 10.92 2.68 -31.95
C VAL A 377 11.42 1.39 -32.59
N ALA A 378 12.08 1.45 -33.75
CA ALA A 378 12.63 0.26 -34.41
C ALA A 378 13.78 -0.36 -33.60
N ASP A 379 14.51 0.46 -32.83
CA ASP A 379 15.60 0.03 -31.94
C ASP A 379 15.12 -0.35 -30.53
N GLY A 380 13.81 -0.45 -30.32
CA GLY A 380 13.22 -0.70 -29.00
C GLY A 380 13.12 0.53 -28.10
N GLY A 381 13.45 1.72 -28.64
CA GLY A 381 13.33 3.00 -27.96
C GLY A 381 11.90 3.53 -27.91
N CYS A 382 11.67 4.55 -27.11
CA CYS A 382 10.41 5.29 -27.05
C CYS A 382 10.70 6.77 -27.26
N PRO A 383 10.00 7.47 -28.18
CA PRO A 383 10.23 8.89 -28.41
C PRO A 383 10.07 9.71 -27.13
N ASP A 384 11.02 10.61 -26.87
CA ASP A 384 10.87 11.62 -25.83
C ASP A 384 9.67 12.53 -26.13
N LEU A 385 8.76 12.65 -25.16
CA LEU A 385 7.63 13.58 -25.20
C LEU A 385 8.07 15.02 -24.91
N GLY A 386 9.36 15.22 -24.64
CA GLY A 386 9.99 16.49 -24.37
C GLY A 386 9.96 16.84 -22.89
N GLY A 387 10.54 18.00 -22.58
CA GLY A 387 10.70 18.45 -21.21
C GLY A 387 12.01 18.04 -20.56
N ALA A 388 13.00 17.57 -21.32
CA ALA A 388 14.35 17.49 -20.79
C ALA A 388 14.77 18.87 -20.22
N THR A 389 14.98 18.94 -18.91
CA THR A 389 15.26 20.19 -18.20
C THR A 389 16.35 19.91 -17.17
N LYS A 390 17.41 20.70 -17.22
CA LYS A 390 18.42 20.77 -16.16
C LYS A 390 18.00 21.84 -15.16
N PHE A 391 18.09 21.54 -13.89
CA PHE A 391 17.60 22.38 -12.80
C PHE A 391 18.71 23.15 -12.11
#